data_AF-A0A2V6CRV6-F1
#
_entry.id   AF-A0A2V6CRV6-F1
#
_cell.length_a   1.000
_cell.length_b   1.000
_cell.length_c   1.000
_cell.angle_alpha   90.00
_cell.angle_beta   90.00
_cell.angle_gamma   90.00
#
_symmetry.space_group_name_H-M   'P 1'
#
loop_
_entity.id
_entity.type
_entity.pdbx_description
1 polymer ?
#
loop_
_entity_poly.entity_id
_entity_poly.type
_entity_poly.pdbx_seq_one_letter_code
_entity_poly.pdbx_strand_id
1 'polypeptide(L)'
;MEQFENVVLDNEESPEIRAMALNKIYAHVAGDERLRDLAIQWLGDTNAPMVLRQEALQLAAELSFSSMAVFDVYQKLLDDPDLQFRVFAFTQLTIHGDARAQQKLIAGLENPETAPLPAPTAIGILSMAVKKEYLPAVYKVFQQTQDEATRLEAIRVLGNYKEARDKLIAISRDSKEKEEFREAALGALYAGDRENVVQYITPILSDKGAPARLQAIAIQMAIDVRQSLAYRAKTSGPWPFRHLKKADDLDKLIKSIAEDKSASKDPELDKVSNKYLQSVRPNY
;
A
#
# COMPACT_ATOMS: atom_id res chain seq x y z
N MET A 1 14.85 32.95 16.92
CA MET A 1 15.61 31.83 16.31
C MET A 1 16.78 31.46 17.19
N GLU A 2 17.81 32.30 17.27
CA GLU A 2 18.99 32.10 18.14
C GLU A 2 18.67 31.73 19.60
N GLN A 3 17.65 32.35 20.21
CA GLN A 3 17.20 31.98 21.57
C GLN A 3 16.71 30.53 21.70
N PHE A 4 15.98 30.01 20.70
CA PHE A 4 15.53 28.62 20.72
C PHE A 4 16.67 27.66 20.43
N GLU A 5 17.59 28.02 19.54
CA GLU A 5 18.80 27.21 19.26
C GLU A 5 19.64 27.02 20.52
N ASN A 6 19.86 28.09 21.28
CA ASN A 6 20.57 28.03 22.55
C ASN A 6 19.89 27.10 23.55
N VAL A 7 18.56 27.16 23.65
CA VAL A 7 17.78 26.26 24.51
C VAL A 7 17.94 24.80 24.07
N VAL A 8 17.89 24.50 22.77
CA VAL A 8 18.07 23.12 22.27
C VAL A 8 19.45 22.57 22.63
N LEU A 9 20.49 23.40 22.50
CA LEU A 9 21.88 23.02 22.72
C LEU A 9 22.28 22.97 24.20
N ASP A 10 21.50 23.56 25.10
CA ASP A 10 21.77 23.56 26.54
C ASP A 10 21.45 22.20 27.17
N ASN A 11 22.46 21.53 27.72
CA ASN A 11 22.28 20.22 28.38
C ASN A 11 21.74 20.32 29.81
N GLU A 12 21.75 21.51 30.41
CA GLU A 12 21.17 21.74 31.75
C GLU A 12 19.66 22.04 31.66
N GLU A 13 19.16 22.38 30.47
CA GLU A 13 17.73 22.58 30.23
C GLU A 13 16.95 21.25 30.23
N SER A 14 15.68 21.32 30.63
CA SER A 14 14.84 20.13 30.72
C SER A 14 14.63 19.49 29.33
N PRO A 15 14.62 18.15 29.23
CA PRO A 15 14.38 17.46 27.97
C PRO A 15 13.09 17.90 27.25
N GLU A 16 12.03 18.21 28.00
CA GLU A 16 10.76 18.69 27.46
C GLU A 16 10.90 20.08 26.85
N ILE A 17 11.59 21.00 27.53
CA ILE A 17 11.84 22.36 27.03
C ILE A 17 12.70 22.31 25.77
N ARG A 18 13.74 21.47 25.76
CA ARG A 18 14.62 21.26 24.60
C ARG A 18 13.87 20.69 23.41
N ALA A 19 13.02 19.67 23.62
CA ALA A 19 12.17 19.11 22.57
C ALA A 19 11.22 20.16 22.00
N MET A 20 10.52 20.91 22.87
CA MET A 20 9.63 21.97 22.45
C MET A 20 10.35 23.08 21.67
N ALA A 21 11.54 23.48 22.11
CA ALA A 21 12.35 24.48 21.42
C ALA A 21 12.76 23.98 20.03
N LEU A 22 13.18 22.71 19.92
CA LEU A 22 13.55 22.08 18.66
C LEU A 22 12.36 22.01 17.68
N ASN A 23 11.19 21.63 18.18
CA ASN A 23 9.94 21.62 17.42
C ASN A 23 9.62 23.01 16.83
N LYS A 24 9.82 24.08 17.60
CA LYS A 24 9.58 25.47 17.14
C LYS A 24 10.51 25.91 16.03
N ILE A 25 11.68 25.30 15.91
CA ILE A 25 12.69 25.66 14.93
C ILE A 25 12.91 24.58 13.87
N TYR A 26 12.01 23.60 13.73
CA TYR A 26 12.18 22.43 12.86
C TYR A 26 12.64 22.78 11.42
N ALA A 27 12.07 23.83 10.82
CA ALA A 27 12.42 24.26 9.47
C ALA A 27 13.89 24.74 9.33
N HIS A 28 14.50 25.18 10.42
CA HIS A 28 15.89 25.65 10.47
C HIS A 28 16.88 24.52 10.72
N VAL A 29 16.43 23.40 11.30
CA VAL A 29 17.26 22.20 11.54
C VAL A 29 17.82 21.63 10.23
N ALA A 30 17.08 21.78 9.11
CA ALA A 30 17.58 21.40 7.80
C ALA A 30 18.81 22.21 7.36
N GLY A 31 18.99 23.44 7.83
CA GLY A 31 20.14 24.29 7.49
C GLY A 31 21.27 24.27 8.52
N ASP A 32 21.04 23.77 9.74
CA ASP A 32 22.03 23.76 10.83
C ASP A 32 22.52 22.33 11.11
N GLU A 33 23.77 22.07 10.72
CA GLU A 33 24.44 20.78 10.93
C GLU A 33 24.52 20.37 12.40
N ARG A 34 24.71 21.32 13.32
CA ARG A 34 24.82 21.03 14.76
C ARG A 34 23.51 20.51 15.33
N LEU A 35 22.41 21.17 14.98
CA LEU A 35 21.07 20.75 15.42
C LEU A 35 20.68 19.42 14.80
N ARG A 36 21.06 19.19 13.54
CA ARG A 36 20.85 17.92 12.85
C ARG A 36 21.62 16.79 13.53
N ASP A 37 22.90 16.98 13.80
CA ASP A 37 23.75 15.99 14.45
C ASP A 37 23.26 15.67 15.86
N LEU A 38 22.82 16.68 16.60
CA LEU A 38 22.21 16.50 17.91
C LEU A 38 20.91 15.68 17.84
N ALA A 39 20.04 15.96 16.87
CA ALA A 39 18.83 15.16 16.64
C ALA A 39 19.19 13.70 16.26
N ILE A 40 20.17 13.50 15.38
CA ILE A 40 20.66 12.17 15.01
C ILE A 40 21.22 11.42 16.23
N GLN A 41 21.94 12.13 17.10
CA GLN A 41 22.45 11.58 18.36
C GLN A 41 21.31 11.15 19.28
N TRP A 42 20.33 12.01 19.54
CA TRP A 42 19.17 11.66 20.37
C TRP A 42 18.39 10.49 19.81
N LEU A 43 18.22 10.44 18.48
CA LEU A 43 17.55 9.36 17.81
C LEU A 43 18.27 8.02 18.07
N GLY A 44 19.60 7.99 17.92
CA GLY A 44 20.42 6.78 18.06
C GLY A 44 20.81 6.38 19.48
N ASP A 45 20.60 7.23 20.48
CA ASP A 45 20.93 6.94 21.88
C ASP A 45 19.72 6.40 22.63
N THR A 46 19.73 5.10 22.95
CA THR A 46 18.66 4.44 23.70
C THR A 46 18.53 4.93 25.14
N ASN A 47 19.56 5.60 25.67
CA ASN A 47 19.55 6.17 27.03
C ASN A 47 19.10 7.63 27.06
N ALA A 48 18.95 8.28 25.90
CA ALA A 48 18.43 9.63 25.84
C ALA A 48 16.97 9.68 26.36
N PRO A 49 16.57 10.79 27.02
CA PRO A 49 15.19 10.99 27.43
C PRO A 49 14.20 10.77 26.28
N MET A 50 13.16 9.95 26.50
CA MET A 50 12.23 9.53 25.46
C MET A 50 11.62 10.71 24.67
N VAL A 51 11.32 11.83 25.33
CA VAL A 51 10.77 13.03 24.68
C VAL A 51 11.71 13.61 23.62
N LEU A 52 13.03 13.57 23.85
CA LEU A 52 14.04 14.01 22.87
C LEU A 52 14.15 13.01 21.72
N ARG A 53 14.09 11.71 22.03
CA ARG A 53 14.13 10.65 21.02
C ARG A 53 12.92 10.74 20.08
N GLN A 54 11.74 10.99 20.62
CA GLN A 54 10.49 11.16 19.85
C GLN A 54 10.52 12.41 18.97
N GLU A 55 10.98 13.54 19.50
CA GLU A 55 11.14 14.76 18.69
C GLU A 55 12.14 14.54 17.56
N ALA A 56 13.26 13.87 17.84
CA ALA A 56 14.26 13.54 16.83
C ALA A 56 13.72 12.56 15.76
N LEU A 57 12.90 11.58 16.16
CA LEU A 57 12.22 10.66 15.24
C LEU A 57 11.27 11.41 14.31
N GLN A 58 10.47 12.33 14.86
CA GLN A 58 9.55 13.16 14.09
C GLN A 58 10.29 14.06 13.09
N LEU A 59 11.37 14.72 13.54
CA LEU A 59 12.21 15.51 12.65
C LEU A 59 12.83 14.68 11.53
N ALA A 60 13.35 13.49 11.85
CA ALA A 60 13.94 12.62 10.84
C ALA A 60 12.90 12.19 9.78
N ALA A 61 11.66 11.97 10.20
CA ALA A 61 10.54 11.68 9.30
C ALA A 61 10.17 12.88 8.41
N GLU A 62 10.01 14.07 9.01
CA GLU A 62 9.59 15.28 8.30
C GLU A 62 10.67 15.80 7.33
N LEU A 63 11.93 15.77 7.75
CA LEU A 63 13.06 16.27 6.97
C LEU A 63 13.69 15.20 6.08
N SER A 64 13.18 13.96 6.12
CA SER A 64 13.64 12.82 5.31
C SER A 64 15.17 12.68 5.33
N PHE A 65 15.73 12.61 6.54
CA PHE A 65 17.17 12.51 6.72
C PHE A 65 17.75 11.32 5.94
N SER A 66 18.65 11.62 5.01
CA SER A 66 19.23 10.64 4.08
C SER A 66 20.71 10.91 3.91
N SER A 67 21.51 10.42 4.86
CA SER A 67 22.97 10.43 4.81
C SER A 67 23.53 9.11 5.32
N MET A 68 24.80 8.82 5.00
CA MET A 68 25.46 7.59 5.47
C MET A 68 25.46 7.49 7.01
N ALA A 69 25.74 8.59 7.71
CA ALA A 69 25.73 8.62 9.18
C ALA A 69 24.34 8.32 9.77
N VAL A 70 23.28 8.77 9.09
CA VAL A 70 21.90 8.51 9.50
C VAL A 70 21.53 7.04 9.30
N PHE A 71 22.01 6.39 8.23
CA PHE A 71 21.75 4.97 8.00
C PHE A 71 22.36 4.07 9.08
N ASP A 72 23.54 4.41 9.61
CA ASP A 72 24.12 3.69 10.75
C ASP A 72 23.25 3.79 12.00
N VAL A 73 22.61 4.95 12.22
CA VAL A 73 21.62 5.12 13.30
C VAL A 73 20.38 4.27 13.03
N TYR A 74 19.83 4.29 11.82
CA TYR A 74 18.67 3.44 11.49
C TYR A 74 18.97 1.95 11.64
N GLN A 75 20.18 1.51 11.30
CA GLN A 75 20.59 0.12 11.50
C GLN A 75 20.56 -0.28 12.99
N LYS A 76 20.99 0.61 13.89
CA LYS A 76 20.89 0.38 15.35
C LYS A 76 19.43 0.32 15.82
N LEU A 77 18.59 1.19 15.27
CA LEU A 77 17.16 1.25 15.62
C LEU A 77 16.36 0.02 15.20
N LEU A 78 16.89 -0.84 14.33
CA LEU A 78 16.23 -2.11 13.99
C LEU A 78 15.98 -3.00 15.20
N ASP A 79 16.82 -2.86 16.23
CA ASP A 79 16.76 -3.63 17.47
C ASP A 79 16.36 -2.74 18.68
N ASP A 80 15.80 -1.55 18.42
CA ASP A 80 15.32 -0.63 19.48
C ASP A 80 14.23 -1.30 20.34
N PRO A 81 14.19 -1.08 21.66
CA PRO A 81 13.10 -1.62 22.50
C PRO A 81 11.71 -1.10 22.10
N ASP A 82 11.62 0.13 21.59
CA ASP A 82 10.35 0.74 21.21
C ASP A 82 9.96 0.38 19.75
N LEU A 83 8.73 -0.08 19.58
CA LEU A 83 8.22 -0.52 18.28
C LEU A 83 8.18 0.60 17.24
N GLN A 84 7.87 1.83 17.63
CA GLN A 84 7.78 2.96 16.69
C GLN A 84 9.13 3.24 16.03
N PHE A 85 10.21 3.16 16.80
CA PHE A 85 11.57 3.34 16.30
C PHE A 85 11.98 2.21 15.35
N ARG A 86 11.65 0.95 15.68
CA ARG A 86 11.86 -0.18 14.77
C ARG A 86 11.10 0.01 13.46
N VAL A 87 9.81 0.32 13.52
CA VAL A 87 8.95 0.52 12.33
C VAL A 87 9.51 1.62 11.44
N PHE A 88 9.91 2.76 12.04
CA PHE A 88 10.50 3.86 11.30
C PHE A 88 11.81 3.43 10.61
N ALA A 89 12.72 2.80 11.34
CA ALA A 89 14.00 2.37 10.82
C ALA A 89 13.87 1.34 9.68
N PHE A 90 13.03 0.32 9.85
CA PHE A 90 12.73 -0.65 8.79
C PHE A 90 12.11 0.02 7.57
N THR A 91 11.24 1.01 7.76
CA THR A 91 10.62 1.78 6.67
C THR A 91 11.68 2.53 5.87
N GLN A 92 12.51 3.34 6.54
CA GLN A 92 13.55 4.14 5.89
C GLN A 92 14.57 3.25 5.16
N LEU A 93 15.10 2.25 5.85
CA LEU A 93 16.09 1.34 5.27
C LEU A 93 15.53 0.55 4.08
N THR A 94 14.27 0.10 4.15
CA THR A 94 13.65 -0.65 3.05
C THR A 94 13.41 0.21 1.82
N ILE A 95 12.91 1.44 1.98
CA ILE A 95 12.70 2.39 0.87
C ILE A 95 14.04 2.74 0.21
N HIS A 96 15.11 2.86 1.00
CA HIS A 96 16.46 3.13 0.50
C HIS A 96 17.21 1.88 0.00
N GLY A 97 16.56 0.71 -0.03
CA GLY A 97 17.11 -0.50 -0.64
C GLY A 97 18.12 -1.26 0.22
N ASP A 98 18.11 -1.06 1.53
CA ASP A 98 18.98 -1.80 2.45
C ASP A 98 18.60 -3.30 2.49
N ALA A 99 19.50 -4.13 1.94
CA ALA A 99 19.27 -5.56 1.84
C ALA A 99 19.25 -6.27 3.20
N ARG A 100 19.95 -5.74 4.21
CA ARG A 100 20.01 -6.37 5.55
C ARG A 100 18.70 -6.18 6.29
N ALA A 101 18.13 -4.99 6.24
CA ALA A 101 16.82 -4.69 6.81
C ALA A 101 15.72 -5.53 6.15
N GLN A 102 15.73 -5.61 4.81
CA GLN A 102 14.79 -6.47 4.07
C GLN A 102 14.92 -7.94 4.48
N GLN A 103 16.15 -8.46 4.57
CA GLN A 103 16.37 -9.85 4.97
C GLN A 103 15.93 -10.12 6.41
N LYS A 104 16.14 -9.17 7.34
CA LYS A 104 15.62 -9.27 8.72
C LYS A 104 14.09 -9.37 8.74
N LEU A 105 13.38 -8.58 7.94
CA LEU A 105 11.92 -8.67 7.83
C LEU A 105 11.46 -10.00 7.23
N ILE A 106 12.11 -10.45 6.16
CA ILE A 106 11.82 -11.76 5.53
C ILE A 106 12.02 -12.89 6.53
N ALA A 107 13.13 -12.90 7.27
CA ALA A 107 13.40 -13.91 8.30
C ALA A 107 12.35 -13.87 9.44
N GLY A 108 11.87 -12.67 9.81
CA GLY A 108 10.79 -12.51 10.78
C GLY A 108 9.45 -13.06 10.30
N LEU A 109 9.14 -12.95 9.00
CA LEU A 109 7.96 -13.58 8.41
C LEU A 109 8.04 -15.12 8.45
N GLU A 110 9.25 -15.67 8.36
CA GLU A 110 9.47 -17.11 8.44
C GLU A 110 9.49 -17.64 9.88
N ASN A 111 9.90 -16.79 10.85
CA ASN A 111 10.01 -17.12 12.27
C ASN A 111 9.34 -16.05 13.16
N PRO A 112 8.02 -16.13 13.36
CA PRO A 112 7.25 -15.10 14.07
C PRO A 112 7.70 -14.83 15.52
N GLU A 113 8.17 -15.86 16.24
CA GLU A 113 8.60 -15.75 17.64
C GLU A 113 9.80 -14.81 17.86
N THR A 114 10.61 -14.63 16.83
CA THR A 114 11.79 -13.76 16.84
C THR A 114 11.64 -12.59 15.86
N ALA A 115 10.42 -12.35 15.37
CA ALA A 115 10.20 -11.32 14.36
C ALA A 115 10.43 -9.93 14.94
N PRO A 116 11.15 -9.05 14.23
CA PRO A 116 11.41 -7.70 14.74
C PRO A 116 10.16 -6.81 14.72
N LEU A 117 9.18 -7.15 13.87
CA LEU A 117 7.90 -6.45 13.70
C LEU A 117 6.75 -7.47 13.58
N PRO A 118 5.51 -7.08 13.92
CA PRO A 118 4.32 -7.85 13.57
C PRO A 118 4.24 -8.11 12.06
N ALA A 119 3.78 -9.31 11.67
CA ALA A 119 3.72 -9.73 10.27
C ALA A 119 2.99 -8.76 9.33
N PRO A 120 1.80 -8.20 9.67
CA PRO A 120 1.14 -7.23 8.79
C PRO A 120 2.01 -6.00 8.53
N THR A 121 2.68 -5.48 9.56
CA THR A 121 3.58 -4.33 9.46
C THR A 121 4.80 -4.65 8.60
N ALA A 122 5.41 -5.82 8.81
CA ALA A 122 6.56 -6.26 8.01
C ALA A 122 6.20 -6.42 6.52
N ILE A 123 5.06 -7.03 6.20
CA ILE A 123 4.56 -7.17 4.82
C ILE A 123 4.32 -5.79 4.19
N GLY A 124 3.67 -4.88 4.93
CA GLY A 124 3.42 -3.51 4.46
C GLY A 124 4.71 -2.76 4.15
N ILE A 125 5.73 -2.87 5.02
CA ILE A 125 7.03 -2.24 4.77
C ILE A 125 7.74 -2.87 3.57
N LEU A 126 7.78 -4.20 3.49
CA LEU A 126 8.37 -4.93 2.36
C LEU A 126 7.70 -4.57 1.03
N SER A 127 6.40 -4.23 1.03
CA SER A 127 5.69 -3.79 -0.18
C SER A 127 6.35 -2.58 -0.87
N MET A 128 7.02 -1.73 -0.09
CA MET A 128 7.73 -0.53 -0.56
C MET A 128 9.15 -0.83 -1.07
N ALA A 129 9.66 -2.05 -0.84
CA ALA A 129 11.01 -2.43 -1.26
C ALA A 129 11.15 -2.33 -2.79
N VAL A 130 12.31 -1.80 -3.23
CA VAL A 130 12.67 -1.73 -4.66
C VAL A 130 12.73 -3.12 -5.28
N LYS A 131 13.31 -4.08 -4.57
CA LYS A 131 13.40 -5.49 -4.99
C LYS A 131 12.27 -6.30 -4.38
N LYS A 132 11.71 -7.21 -5.18
CA LYS A 132 10.54 -8.03 -4.83
C LYS A 132 10.89 -9.45 -4.34
N GLU A 133 12.10 -9.62 -3.82
CA GLU A 133 12.64 -10.90 -3.33
C GLU A 133 11.85 -11.48 -2.14
N TYR A 134 11.06 -10.63 -1.46
CA TYR A 134 10.23 -11.01 -0.33
C TYR A 134 8.92 -11.75 -0.69
N LEU A 135 8.48 -11.71 -1.96
CA LEU A 135 7.17 -12.26 -2.36
C LEU A 135 7.01 -13.76 -2.04
N PRO A 136 8.01 -14.64 -2.21
CA PRO A 136 7.90 -16.04 -1.81
C PRO A 136 7.63 -16.21 -0.30
N ALA A 137 8.28 -15.42 0.55
CA ALA A 137 8.06 -15.47 2.00
C ALA A 137 6.65 -14.98 2.38
N VAL A 138 6.19 -13.87 1.78
CA VAL A 138 4.81 -13.38 1.95
C VAL A 138 3.79 -14.42 1.49
N TYR A 139 4.06 -15.10 0.38
CA TYR A 139 3.17 -16.16 -0.11
C TYR A 139 3.10 -17.34 0.86
N LYS A 140 4.24 -17.76 1.42
CA LYS A 140 4.26 -18.82 2.45
C LYS A 140 3.41 -18.43 3.66
N VAL A 141 3.57 -17.21 4.18
CA VAL A 141 2.76 -16.68 5.29
C VAL A 141 1.27 -16.67 4.94
N PHE A 142 0.92 -16.16 3.76
CA PHE A 142 -0.47 -16.13 3.26
C PHE A 142 -1.13 -17.52 3.24
N GLN A 143 -0.36 -18.58 2.95
CA GLN A 143 -0.89 -19.94 2.91
C GLN A 143 -1.17 -20.53 4.29
N GLN A 144 -0.56 -20.00 5.34
CA GLN A 144 -0.50 -20.63 6.66
C GLN A 144 -1.21 -19.81 7.75
N THR A 145 -1.32 -18.49 7.56
CA THR A 145 -1.84 -17.58 8.57
C THR A 145 -3.34 -17.77 8.82
N GLN A 146 -3.72 -17.71 10.10
CA GLN A 146 -5.12 -17.52 10.54
C GLN A 146 -5.41 -16.07 10.96
N ASP A 147 -4.36 -15.26 11.10
CA ASP A 147 -4.50 -13.84 11.42
C ASP A 147 -5.01 -13.07 10.19
N GLU A 148 -6.18 -12.46 10.35
CA GLU A 148 -6.90 -11.80 9.27
C GLU A 148 -6.17 -10.55 8.75
N ALA A 149 -5.53 -9.79 9.64
CA ALA A 149 -4.76 -8.61 9.25
C ALA A 149 -3.55 -9.00 8.38
N THR A 150 -2.83 -10.05 8.77
CA THR A 150 -1.71 -10.60 8.01
C THR A 150 -2.18 -11.13 6.66
N ARG A 151 -3.31 -11.87 6.65
CA ARG A 151 -3.90 -12.41 5.42
C ARG A 151 -4.28 -11.29 4.45
N LEU A 152 -4.94 -10.25 4.94
CA LEU A 152 -5.37 -9.10 4.14
C LEU A 152 -4.17 -8.40 3.49
N GLU A 153 -3.13 -8.14 4.27
CA GLU A 153 -1.95 -7.44 3.77
C GLU A 153 -1.17 -8.29 2.76
N ALA A 154 -1.06 -9.60 3.00
CA ALA A 154 -0.46 -10.50 2.03
C ALA A 154 -1.24 -10.53 0.70
N ILE A 155 -2.58 -10.57 0.75
CA ILE A 155 -3.44 -10.51 -0.46
C ILE A 155 -3.11 -9.27 -1.31
N ARG A 156 -3.02 -8.09 -0.68
CA ARG A 156 -2.75 -6.82 -1.38
C ARG A 156 -1.41 -6.83 -2.10
N VAL A 157 -0.39 -7.41 -1.49
CA VAL A 157 0.98 -7.38 -1.99
C VAL A 157 1.27 -8.44 -3.05
N LEU A 158 0.53 -9.56 -3.03
CA LEU A 158 0.77 -10.70 -3.90
C LEU A 158 0.24 -10.56 -5.34
N GLY A 159 -0.33 -9.41 -5.72
CA GLY A 159 -0.98 -9.22 -7.03
C GLY A 159 -0.09 -9.50 -8.24
N ASN A 160 1.21 -9.18 -8.14
CA ASN A 160 2.23 -9.43 -9.17
C ASN A 160 2.95 -10.77 -9.02
N TYR A 161 2.59 -11.58 -8.01
CA TYR A 161 3.24 -12.85 -7.75
C TYR A 161 2.48 -13.99 -8.46
N LYS A 162 3.11 -14.56 -9.49
CA LYS A 162 2.46 -15.52 -10.41
C LYS A 162 1.86 -16.72 -9.67
N GLU A 163 2.57 -17.23 -8.66
CA GLU A 163 2.21 -18.40 -7.87
C GLU A 163 1.00 -18.14 -6.96
N ALA A 164 0.67 -16.87 -6.67
CA ALA A 164 -0.52 -16.50 -5.90
C ALA A 164 -1.77 -16.32 -6.76
N ARG A 165 -1.64 -16.19 -8.08
CA ARG A 165 -2.72 -15.76 -8.98
C ARG A 165 -3.99 -16.60 -8.83
N ASP A 166 -3.89 -17.93 -8.93
CA ASP A 166 -5.06 -18.80 -8.87
C ASP A 166 -5.78 -18.71 -7.52
N LYS A 167 -5.02 -18.54 -6.43
CA LYS A 167 -5.60 -18.34 -5.10
C LYS A 167 -6.30 -16.99 -4.98
N LEU A 168 -5.73 -15.93 -5.53
CA LEU A 168 -6.37 -14.61 -5.56
C LEU A 168 -7.66 -14.62 -6.39
N ILE A 169 -7.67 -15.34 -7.53
CA ILE A 169 -8.88 -15.51 -8.36
C ILE A 169 -9.96 -16.28 -7.60
N ALA A 170 -9.58 -17.34 -6.88
CA ALA A 170 -10.51 -18.10 -6.05
C ALA A 170 -11.12 -17.21 -4.95
N ILE A 171 -10.27 -16.48 -4.21
CA ILE A 171 -10.73 -15.57 -3.14
C ILE A 171 -11.68 -14.51 -3.69
N SER A 172 -11.36 -13.84 -4.81
CA SER A 172 -12.22 -12.77 -5.32
C SER A 172 -13.64 -13.24 -5.69
N ARG A 173 -13.80 -14.54 -5.98
CA ARG A 173 -15.06 -15.14 -6.43
C ARG A 173 -15.80 -15.95 -5.37
N ASP A 174 -15.15 -16.30 -4.26
CA ASP A 174 -15.77 -17.12 -3.22
C ASP A 174 -16.79 -16.30 -2.42
N SER A 175 -18.06 -16.69 -2.47
CA SER A 175 -19.14 -16.03 -1.72
C SER A 175 -19.07 -16.26 -0.20
N LYS A 176 -18.25 -17.21 0.26
CA LYS A 176 -17.99 -17.47 1.68
C LYS A 176 -16.85 -16.63 2.24
N GLU A 177 -16.04 -16.02 1.39
CA GLU A 177 -14.97 -15.12 1.81
C GLU A 177 -15.53 -13.76 2.26
N LYS A 178 -14.84 -13.12 3.21
CA LYS A 178 -15.18 -11.75 3.61
C LYS A 178 -15.04 -10.80 2.43
N GLU A 179 -15.97 -9.85 2.33
CA GLU A 179 -16.00 -8.87 1.24
C GLU A 179 -14.66 -8.14 1.08
N GLU A 180 -14.04 -7.72 2.19
CA GLU A 180 -12.72 -7.06 2.17
C GLU A 180 -11.61 -7.91 1.55
N PHE A 181 -11.62 -9.23 1.73
CA PHE A 181 -10.64 -10.13 1.10
C PHE A 181 -10.93 -10.30 -0.38
N ARG A 182 -12.20 -10.39 -0.76
CA ARG A 182 -12.61 -10.49 -2.16
C ARG A 182 -12.21 -9.25 -2.95
N GLU A 183 -12.44 -8.08 -2.36
CA GLU A 183 -12.05 -6.79 -2.92
C GLU A 183 -10.54 -6.64 -3.01
N ALA A 184 -9.81 -6.95 -1.94
CA ALA A 184 -8.36 -6.88 -1.93
C ALA A 184 -7.74 -7.82 -2.97
N ALA A 185 -8.28 -9.03 -3.13
CA ALA A 185 -7.81 -9.98 -4.14
C ALA A 185 -8.09 -9.49 -5.56
N LEU A 186 -9.29 -8.96 -5.82
CA LEU A 186 -9.62 -8.37 -7.12
C LEU A 186 -8.72 -7.15 -7.42
N GLY A 187 -8.50 -6.29 -6.44
CA GLY A 187 -7.59 -5.14 -6.55
C GLY A 187 -6.15 -5.55 -6.83
N ALA A 188 -5.65 -6.57 -6.14
CA ALA A 188 -4.31 -7.12 -6.35
C ALA A 188 -4.16 -7.71 -7.76
N LEU A 189 -5.14 -8.49 -8.24
CA LEU A 189 -5.17 -9.02 -9.60
C LEU A 189 -5.18 -7.89 -10.65
N TYR A 190 -5.96 -6.84 -10.43
CA TYR A 190 -5.99 -5.69 -11.34
C TYR A 190 -4.65 -4.95 -11.38
N ALA A 191 -4.01 -4.75 -10.23
CA ALA A 191 -2.72 -4.09 -10.14
C ALA A 191 -1.58 -4.90 -10.78
N GLY A 192 -1.63 -6.24 -10.67
CA GLY A 192 -0.55 -7.10 -11.16
C GLY A 192 -0.77 -7.78 -12.50
N ASP A 193 -2.01 -7.82 -12.99
CA ASP A 193 -2.35 -8.47 -14.25
C ASP A 193 -3.53 -7.76 -14.94
N ARG A 194 -3.31 -6.48 -15.24
CA ARG A 194 -4.31 -5.59 -15.85
C ARG A 194 -4.81 -6.09 -17.20
N GLU A 195 -3.99 -6.82 -17.96
CA GLU A 195 -4.35 -7.33 -19.29
C GLU A 195 -5.48 -8.37 -19.22
N ASN A 196 -5.52 -9.16 -18.14
CA ASN A 196 -6.52 -10.21 -17.95
C ASN A 196 -7.70 -9.78 -17.05
N VAL A 197 -7.78 -8.50 -16.66
CA VAL A 197 -8.82 -8.05 -15.71
C VAL A 197 -10.24 -8.38 -16.16
N VAL A 198 -10.53 -8.33 -17.46
CA VAL A 198 -11.85 -8.68 -18.00
C VAL A 198 -12.24 -10.11 -17.61
N GLN A 199 -11.29 -11.05 -17.66
CA GLN A 199 -11.52 -12.44 -17.25
C GLN A 199 -11.79 -12.55 -15.75
N TYR A 200 -11.20 -11.67 -14.93
CA TYR A 200 -11.39 -11.66 -13.48
C TYR A 200 -12.75 -11.09 -13.07
N ILE A 201 -13.17 -9.99 -13.70
CA ILE A 201 -14.41 -9.28 -13.36
C ILE A 201 -15.67 -9.91 -13.95
N THR A 202 -15.61 -10.57 -15.12
CA THR A 202 -16.81 -11.10 -15.78
C THR A 202 -17.61 -12.07 -14.91
N PRO A 203 -16.99 -13.05 -14.20
CA PRO A 203 -17.73 -13.92 -13.30
C PRO A 203 -18.37 -13.20 -12.12
N ILE A 204 -17.73 -12.16 -11.60
CA ILE A 204 -18.26 -11.33 -10.50
C ILE A 204 -19.51 -10.56 -10.96
N LEU A 205 -19.47 -9.98 -12.16
CA LEU A 205 -20.59 -9.24 -12.74
C LEU A 205 -21.74 -10.15 -13.18
N SER A 206 -21.45 -11.42 -13.44
CA SER A 206 -22.46 -12.42 -13.79
C SER A 206 -23.13 -13.04 -12.56
N ASP A 207 -22.50 -12.94 -11.38
CA ASP A 207 -23.03 -13.42 -10.12
C ASP A 207 -24.05 -12.42 -9.55
N LYS A 208 -25.33 -12.80 -9.58
CA LYS A 208 -26.42 -12.00 -9.02
C LYS A 208 -26.37 -11.87 -7.49
N GLY A 209 -25.63 -12.75 -6.82
CA GLY A 209 -25.42 -12.69 -5.37
C GLY A 209 -24.15 -11.93 -4.97
N ALA A 210 -23.37 -11.41 -5.92
CA ALA A 210 -22.18 -10.65 -5.60
C ALA A 210 -22.54 -9.32 -4.90
N PRO A 211 -21.78 -8.90 -3.86
CA PRO A 211 -21.99 -7.62 -3.21
C PRO A 211 -21.95 -6.47 -4.20
N ALA A 212 -22.86 -5.51 -4.05
CA ALA A 212 -22.96 -4.38 -4.97
C ALA A 212 -21.67 -3.56 -5.05
N ARG A 213 -20.95 -3.41 -3.93
CA ARG A 213 -19.64 -2.74 -3.88
C ARG A 213 -18.57 -3.47 -4.69
N LEU A 214 -18.50 -4.80 -4.59
CA LEU A 214 -17.59 -5.62 -5.39
C LEU A 214 -17.91 -5.53 -6.90
N GLN A 215 -19.20 -5.54 -7.26
CA GLN A 215 -19.63 -5.31 -8.64
C GLN A 215 -19.26 -3.89 -9.12
N ALA A 216 -19.44 -2.86 -8.27
CA ALA A 216 -19.09 -1.49 -8.61
C ALA A 216 -17.59 -1.32 -8.88
N ILE A 217 -16.73 -1.94 -8.05
CA ILE A 217 -15.28 -2.01 -8.26
C ILE A 217 -14.95 -2.68 -9.60
N ALA A 218 -15.57 -3.83 -9.88
CA ALA A 218 -15.40 -4.56 -11.13
C ALA A 218 -15.79 -3.71 -12.37
N ILE A 219 -16.90 -2.95 -12.31
CA ILE A 219 -17.31 -2.05 -13.40
C ILE A 219 -16.31 -0.89 -13.55
N GLN A 220 -15.83 -0.31 -12.45
CA GLN A 220 -14.82 0.77 -12.54
C GLN A 220 -13.52 0.26 -13.19
N MET A 221 -13.07 -0.95 -12.88
CA MET A 221 -11.93 -1.59 -13.57
C MET A 221 -12.22 -1.82 -15.06
N ALA A 222 -13.46 -2.18 -15.43
CA ALA A 222 -13.86 -2.31 -16.83
C ALA A 222 -13.76 -0.98 -17.58
N ILE A 223 -14.20 0.13 -16.95
CA ILE A 223 -14.05 1.49 -17.50
C ILE A 223 -12.57 1.76 -17.76
N ASP A 224 -11.73 1.59 -16.73
CA ASP A 224 -10.31 1.92 -16.80
C ASP A 224 -9.57 1.13 -17.88
N VAL A 225 -9.90 -0.14 -18.10
CA VAL A 225 -9.29 -0.95 -19.16
C VAL A 225 -9.81 -0.56 -20.53
N ARG A 226 -11.12 -0.35 -20.69
CA ARG A 226 -11.69 0.00 -22.00
C ARG A 226 -11.36 1.41 -22.47
N GLN A 227 -11.08 2.31 -21.52
CA GLN A 227 -10.61 3.65 -21.85
C GLN A 227 -9.11 3.72 -22.09
N SER A 228 -8.35 2.69 -21.71
CA SER A 228 -6.91 2.65 -21.94
C SER A 228 -6.58 2.76 -23.44
N LEU A 229 -5.49 3.47 -23.74
CA LEU A 229 -4.99 3.60 -25.11
C LEU A 229 -4.68 2.23 -25.74
N ALA A 230 -4.14 1.31 -24.94
CA ALA A 230 -3.81 -0.05 -25.36
C ALA A 230 -5.05 -0.81 -25.87
N TYR A 231 -6.16 -0.75 -25.11
CA TYR A 231 -7.41 -1.37 -25.55
C TYR A 231 -7.93 -0.71 -26.83
N ARG A 232 -8.00 0.63 -26.87
CA ARG A 232 -8.47 1.38 -28.04
C ARG A 232 -7.64 1.09 -29.29
N ALA A 233 -6.33 0.92 -29.16
CA ALA A 233 -5.45 0.55 -30.27
C ALA A 233 -5.72 -0.87 -30.79
N LYS A 234 -5.95 -1.85 -29.89
CA LYS A 234 -6.28 -3.24 -30.26
C LYS A 234 -7.67 -3.36 -30.90
N THR A 235 -8.61 -2.52 -30.51
CA THR A 235 -10.02 -2.64 -30.93
C THR A 235 -10.48 -1.61 -31.96
N SER A 236 -9.65 -0.64 -32.34
CA SER A 236 -10.03 0.35 -33.35
C SER A 236 -9.97 -0.25 -34.75
N GLY A 237 -11.11 -0.32 -35.44
CA GLY A 237 -11.18 -0.63 -36.87
C GLY A 237 -10.51 0.45 -37.75
N PRO A 238 -10.23 0.16 -39.03
CA PRO A 238 -9.68 1.16 -39.95
C PRO A 238 -10.63 2.36 -40.09
N TRP A 239 -10.05 3.54 -40.29
CA TRP A 239 -10.82 4.75 -40.56
C TRP A 239 -11.67 4.56 -41.84
N PRO A 240 -12.94 5.00 -41.90
CA PRO A 240 -13.69 5.77 -40.89
C PRO A 240 -14.37 4.91 -39.81
N PHE A 241 -14.36 3.58 -39.88
CA PHE A 241 -15.13 2.67 -39.02
C PHE A 241 -14.55 2.45 -37.61
N ARG A 242 -13.70 3.38 -37.15
CA ARG A 242 -12.92 3.28 -35.90
C ARG A 242 -13.76 3.11 -34.63
N HIS A 243 -15.05 3.46 -34.71
CA HIS A 243 -16.02 3.55 -33.60
C HIS A 243 -17.11 2.45 -33.61
N LEU A 244 -17.05 1.47 -34.52
CA LEU A 244 -18.11 0.47 -34.69
C LEU A 244 -17.85 -0.88 -33.98
N LYS A 245 -17.17 -0.89 -32.83
CA LYS A 245 -17.05 -2.15 -32.06
C LYS A 245 -18.44 -2.49 -31.50
N LYS A 246 -19.02 -3.60 -32.00
CA LYS A 246 -20.26 -4.17 -31.45
C LYS A 246 -20.05 -4.52 -29.98
N ALA A 247 -21.11 -4.34 -29.18
CA ALA A 247 -21.14 -4.71 -27.78
C ALA A 247 -20.82 -6.20 -27.61
N ASP A 248 -19.85 -6.50 -26.76
CA ASP A 248 -19.50 -7.87 -26.38
C ASP A 248 -20.25 -8.29 -25.10
N ASP A 249 -19.95 -9.48 -24.58
CA ASP A 249 -20.72 -10.04 -23.47
C ASP A 249 -20.52 -9.27 -22.16
N LEU A 250 -19.34 -8.68 -21.94
CA LEU A 250 -19.12 -7.81 -20.79
C LEU A 250 -19.96 -6.54 -20.89
N ASP A 251 -20.09 -5.95 -22.09
CA ASP A 251 -20.96 -4.79 -22.31
C ASP A 251 -22.42 -5.12 -21.97
N LYS A 252 -22.92 -6.26 -22.48
CA LYS A 252 -24.29 -6.71 -22.23
C LYS A 252 -24.55 -6.98 -20.75
N LEU A 253 -23.59 -7.57 -20.03
CA LEU A 253 -23.69 -7.77 -18.58
C LEU A 253 -23.83 -6.44 -17.84
N ILE A 254 -22.96 -5.47 -18.13
CA ILE A 254 -22.99 -4.16 -17.47
C ILE A 254 -24.27 -3.40 -17.82
N LYS A 255 -24.75 -3.49 -19.07
CA LYS A 255 -26.06 -2.95 -19.45
C LYS A 255 -27.20 -3.57 -18.66
N SER A 256 -27.21 -4.90 -18.50
CA SER A 256 -28.23 -5.58 -17.68
C SER A 256 -28.21 -5.12 -16.23
N ILE A 257 -27.02 -4.85 -15.66
CA ILE A 257 -26.90 -4.30 -14.31
C ILE A 257 -27.43 -2.86 -14.27
N ALA A 258 -27.11 -2.02 -15.26
CA ALA A 258 -27.60 -0.65 -15.34
C ALA A 258 -29.13 -0.58 -15.49
N GLU A 259 -29.71 -1.50 -16.27
CA GLU A 259 -31.15 -1.56 -16.55
C GLU A 259 -31.96 -2.27 -15.46
N ASP A 260 -31.31 -2.92 -14.49
CA ASP A 260 -32.01 -3.45 -13.32
C ASP A 260 -32.67 -2.28 -12.55
N LYS A 261 -33.99 -2.38 -12.40
CA LYS A 261 -34.86 -1.40 -11.71
C LYS A 261 -35.34 -1.91 -10.35
N SER A 262 -34.67 -2.91 -9.78
CA SER A 262 -34.97 -3.39 -8.43
C SER A 262 -34.93 -2.24 -7.41
N ALA A 263 -35.95 -2.16 -6.56
CA ALA A 263 -36.06 -1.10 -5.55
C ALA A 263 -34.96 -1.16 -4.47
N SER A 264 -34.24 -2.28 -4.40
CA SER A 264 -33.11 -2.54 -3.51
C SER A 264 -31.74 -2.29 -4.14
N LYS A 265 -31.69 -1.69 -5.33
CA LYS A 265 -30.42 -1.47 -6.04
C LYS A 265 -29.56 -0.43 -5.33
N ASP A 266 -28.28 -0.76 -5.18
CA ASP A 266 -27.29 0.12 -4.57
C ASP A 266 -27.04 1.37 -5.44
N PRO A 267 -27.07 2.59 -4.85
CA PRO A 267 -26.88 3.84 -5.60
C PRO A 267 -25.52 3.99 -6.28
N GLU A 268 -24.44 3.50 -5.67
CA GLU A 268 -23.10 3.60 -6.26
C GLU A 268 -22.94 2.60 -7.43
N LEU A 269 -23.54 1.41 -7.31
CA LEU A 269 -23.59 0.45 -8.42
C LEU A 269 -24.38 1.01 -9.62
N ASP A 270 -25.51 1.67 -9.37
CA ASP A 270 -26.30 2.31 -10.44
C ASP A 270 -25.51 3.43 -11.12
N LYS A 271 -24.88 4.31 -10.33
CA LYS A 271 -24.05 5.41 -10.83
C LYS A 271 -22.88 4.92 -11.69
N VAL A 272 -22.13 3.91 -11.24
CA VAL A 272 -20.94 3.43 -11.96
C VAL A 272 -21.31 2.64 -13.22
N SER A 273 -22.40 1.86 -13.21
CA SER A 273 -22.89 1.14 -14.39
C SER A 273 -23.40 2.11 -15.47
N ASN A 274 -24.10 3.17 -15.09
CA ASN A 274 -24.49 4.25 -16.01
C ASN A 274 -23.27 5.02 -16.56
N LYS A 275 -22.28 5.33 -15.70
CA LYS A 275 -21.00 5.94 -16.13
C LYS A 275 -20.29 5.07 -17.16
N TYR A 276 -20.29 3.75 -17.01
CA TYR A 276 -19.73 2.83 -18.00
C TYR A 276 -20.38 3.01 -19.38
N LEU A 277 -21.72 2.98 -19.44
CA LEU A 277 -22.46 3.11 -20.71
C LEU A 277 -22.19 4.45 -21.40
N GLN A 278 -22.12 5.54 -20.65
CA GLN A 278 -21.85 6.88 -21.18
C GLN A 278 -20.41 7.05 -21.69
N SER A 279 -19.46 6.39 -21.04
CA SER A 279 -18.03 6.64 -21.22
C SER A 279 -17.35 5.64 -22.17
N VAL A 280 -17.81 4.40 -22.19
CA VAL A 280 -17.34 3.34 -23.11
C VAL A 280 -18.13 3.37 -24.41
N ARG A 281 -19.43 3.73 -24.35
CA ARG A 281 -20.37 3.79 -25.47
C ARG A 281 -20.39 2.53 -26.36
N PRO A 282 -20.70 1.35 -25.81
CA PRO A 282 -20.80 0.13 -26.61
C PRO A 282 -21.94 0.23 -27.64
N ASN A 283 -21.74 -0.35 -28.83
CA ASN A 283 -22.75 -0.35 -29.90
C ASN A 283 -23.59 -1.64 -29.81
N TYR A 284 -24.78 -1.55 -29.21
CA TYR A 284 -25.68 -2.68 -28.92
C TYR A 284 -26.55 -3.09 -30.12
#